data_AF-A0A151TFB5-F1
#
_entry.id   AF-A0A151TFB5-F1
#
_cell.length_a   1.000
_cell.length_b   1.000
_cell.length_c   1.000
_cell.angle_alpha   90.00
_cell.angle_beta   90.00
_cell.angle_gamma   90.00
#
_symmetry.space_group_name_H-M   'P 1'
#
loop_
_entity.id
_entity.type
_entity.pdbx_description
1 polymer ?
#
loop_
_entity_poly.entity_id
_entity_poly.type
_entity_poly.pdbx_seq_one_letter_code
_entity_poly.pdbx_strand_id
1 'polypeptide(L)'
;MDNFINMKYDGVGGVRQYIMKMVTLTNKLKDLKCPVADKFLVHHALYSLPSKFNVLKISYNTQLKEEWDLNTLIPIYAQEEDRIVDT
;
A
#
# COMPACT_ATOMS: atom_id res chain seq x y z
N MET A 1 -6.28 15.40 -5.31
CA MET A 1 -5.68 14.31 -6.08
C MET A 1 -4.18 14.21 -5.82
N ASP A 2 -3.44 15.31 -5.91
CA ASP A 2 -1.97 15.34 -5.81
C ASP A 2 -1.40 14.74 -4.51
N ASN A 3 -2.02 15.04 -3.36
CA ASN A 3 -1.60 14.48 -2.08
C ASN A 3 -1.69 12.95 -2.04
N PHE A 4 -2.62 12.35 -2.79
CA PHE A 4 -2.75 10.90 -2.88
C PHE A 4 -1.69 10.34 -3.82
N ILE A 5 -1.56 10.87 -5.03
CA ILE A 5 -0.60 10.37 -6.05
C ILE A 5 0.85 10.45 -5.56
N ASN A 6 1.19 11.48 -4.80
CA ASN A 6 2.54 11.70 -4.28
C ASN A 6 2.80 11.09 -2.90
N MET A 7 1.80 10.41 -2.31
CA MET A 7 1.95 9.76 -1.02
C MET A 7 3.01 8.66 -1.11
N LYS A 8 3.97 8.69 -0.17
CA LYS A 8 5.02 7.68 -0.02
C LYS A 8 5.15 7.30 1.45
N TYR A 9 5.52 6.06 1.71
CA TYR A 9 5.86 5.65 3.07
C TYR A 9 7.23 6.19 3.43
N ASP A 10 7.28 6.99 4.50
CA ASP A 10 8.47 7.64 5.01
C ASP A 10 9.27 6.75 5.99
N GLY A 11 8.77 5.55 6.31
CA GLY A 11 9.36 4.65 7.29
C GLY A 11 8.97 4.96 8.73
N VAL A 12 8.07 5.93 8.96
CA VAL A 12 7.64 6.37 10.30
C VAL A 12 6.20 5.96 10.56
N GLY A 13 6.00 5.19 11.64
CA GLY A 13 4.70 4.63 11.99
C GLY A 13 4.32 3.53 11.00
N GLY A 14 4.37 2.28 11.45
CA GLY A 14 4.42 1.07 10.61
C GLY A 14 3.47 1.02 9.39
N VAL A 15 3.74 0.12 8.45
CA VAL A 15 3.07 0.08 7.13
C VAL A 15 1.54 0.01 7.25
N ARG A 16 1.02 -0.63 8.31
CA ARG A 16 -0.42 -0.63 8.61
C ARG A 16 -1.00 0.78 8.77
N GLN A 17 -0.32 1.65 9.53
CA GLN A 17 -0.75 3.03 9.73
C GLN A 17 -0.70 3.82 8.42
N TYR A 18 0.33 3.58 7.60
CA TYR A 18 0.44 4.16 6.27
C TYR A 18 -0.75 3.79 5.37
N ILE A 19 -1.11 2.51 5.29
CA ILE A 19 -2.27 2.04 4.49
C ILE A 19 -3.59 2.64 5.02
N MET A 20 -3.77 2.73 6.33
CA MET A 20 -4.96 3.37 6.92
C MET A 20 -5.08 4.86 6.54
N LYS A 21 -3.96 5.59 6.51
CA LYS A 21 -3.94 6.99 6.02
C LYS A 21 -4.37 7.06 4.55
N MET A 22 -3.91 6.10 3.73
CA MET A 22 -4.25 6.02 2.31
C MET A 22 -5.75 5.75 2.10
N VAL A 23 -6.34 4.80 2.84
CA VAL A 23 -7.79 4.52 2.83
C VAL A 23 -8.61 5.73 3.25
N THR A 24 -8.15 6.44 4.29
CA THR A 24 -8.82 7.66 4.76
C THR A 24 -8.83 8.73 3.66
N LEU A 25 -7.73 8.87 2.92
CA LEU A 25 -7.62 9.84 1.85
C LEU A 25 -8.49 9.46 0.63
N THR A 26 -8.54 8.18 0.24
CA THR A 26 -9.40 7.74 -0.86
C THR A 26 -10.88 7.85 -0.54
N ASN A 27 -11.29 7.62 0.71
CA ASN A 27 -12.67 7.87 1.15
C ASN A 27 -13.04 9.35 1.00
N LYS A 28 -12.17 10.28 1.42
CA LYS A 28 -12.39 11.73 1.21
C LYS A 28 -12.49 12.09 -0.27
N LEU A 29 -11.68 11.48 -1.14
CA LEU A 29 -11.76 11.70 -2.58
C LEU A 29 -13.08 11.17 -3.17
N LYS A 30 -13.56 10.01 -2.68
CA LYS A 30 -14.86 9.44 -3.05
C LYS A 30 -16.01 10.38 -2.69
N ASP A 31 -15.99 10.99 -1.50
CA ASP A 31 -16.99 11.97 -1.07
C ASP A 31 -17.00 13.22 -1.99
N LEU A 32 -15.83 13.59 -2.53
CA LEU A 32 -15.68 14.64 -3.53
C LEU A 32 -16.02 14.20 -4.97
N LYS A 33 -16.68 13.04 -5.14
CA LYS A 33 -17.03 12.43 -6.44
C LYS A 33 -15.81 12.12 -7.32
N CYS A 34 -14.65 11.89 -6.70
CA CYS A 34 -13.41 11.48 -7.35
C CYS A 34 -13.01 10.06 -6.86
N PRO A 35 -13.76 9.01 -7.22
CA PRO A 35 -13.46 7.66 -6.78
C PRO A 35 -12.11 7.20 -7.34
N VAL A 36 -11.34 6.51 -6.51
CA VAL A 36 -10.11 5.82 -6.92
C VAL A 36 -10.44 4.34 -7.08
N ALA A 37 -10.00 3.73 -8.19
CA ALA A 37 -10.19 2.30 -8.41
C ALA A 37 -9.38 1.47 -7.42
N ASP A 38 -9.97 0.43 -6.84
CA ASP A 38 -9.32 -0.43 -5.83
C ASP A 38 -8.02 -1.05 -6.36
N LYS A 39 -8.01 -1.47 -7.64
CA LYS A 39 -6.80 -1.97 -8.30
C LYS A 39 -5.67 -0.94 -8.37
N PHE A 40 -6.01 0.33 -8.60
CA PHE A 40 -5.03 1.42 -8.57
C PHE A 40 -4.53 1.66 -7.15
N LEU A 41 -5.41 1.59 -6.17
CA LEU A 41 -5.08 1.76 -4.75
C LEU A 41 -4.08 0.70 -4.27
N VAL A 42 -4.30 -0.57 -4.61
CA VAL A 42 -3.38 -1.69 -4.33
C VAL A 42 -2.02 -1.47 -5.00
N HIS A 43 -2.02 -1.13 -6.28
CA HIS A 43 -0.78 -0.84 -7.01
C HIS A 43 -0.03 0.36 -6.39
N HIS A 44 -0.75 1.43 -6.06
CA HIS A 44 -0.14 2.61 -5.46
C HIS A 44 0.43 2.32 -4.07
N ALA A 45 -0.29 1.58 -3.21
CA ALA A 45 0.20 1.13 -1.90
C ALA A 45 1.52 0.35 -2.02
N LEU A 46 1.62 -0.55 -3.00
CA LEU A 46 2.81 -1.37 -3.22
C LEU A 46 4.02 -0.58 -3.75
N TYR A 47 3.80 0.29 -4.72
CA TYR A 47 4.90 1.03 -5.37
C TYR A 47 5.35 2.27 -4.60
N SER A 48 4.57 2.74 -3.62
CA SER A 48 4.90 3.86 -2.74
C SER A 48 5.77 3.48 -1.53
N LEU A 49 6.07 2.19 -1.35
CA LEU A 49 6.96 1.69 -0.31
C LEU A 49 8.44 1.77 -0.70
N PRO A 50 9.34 1.95 0.28
CA PRO A 50 10.79 1.97 0.06
C PRO A 50 11.31 0.65 -0.54
N SER A 51 12.51 0.70 -1.13
CA SER A 51 13.16 -0.44 -1.81
C SER A 51 13.36 -1.67 -0.93
N LYS A 52 13.40 -1.52 0.39
CA LYS A 52 13.46 -2.65 1.34
C LYS A 52 12.29 -3.64 1.20
N PHE A 53 11.14 -3.19 0.67
CA PHE A 53 9.97 -4.03 0.40
C PHE A 53 9.92 -4.58 -1.03
N ASN A 54 11.03 -4.57 -1.78
CA ASN A 54 11.02 -4.95 -3.21
C ASN A 54 10.61 -6.41 -3.44
N VAL A 55 10.82 -7.30 -2.46
CA VAL A 55 10.37 -8.70 -2.55
C VAL A 55 8.85 -8.80 -2.71
N LEU A 56 8.09 -7.89 -2.09
CA LEU A 56 6.63 -7.83 -2.22
C LEU A 56 6.21 -7.34 -3.62
N LYS A 57 6.97 -6.42 -4.21
CA LYS A 57 6.74 -5.96 -5.60
C LYS A 57 6.90 -7.12 -6.58
N ILE A 58 7.95 -7.92 -6.39
CA ILE A 58 8.20 -9.12 -7.20
C ILE A 58 7.07 -10.15 -6.99
N SER A 59 6.66 -10.41 -5.74
CA SER A 59 5.56 -11.34 -5.44
C SER A 59 4.25 -10.92 -6.14
N TYR A 60 3.86 -9.66 -6.03
CA TYR A 60 2.66 -9.14 -6.68
C TYR A 60 2.72 -9.25 -8.21
N ASN A 61 3.87 -8.92 -8.82
CA ASN A 61 4.02 -8.96 -10.28
C ASN A 61 4.07 -10.41 -10.83
N THR A 62 4.49 -11.38 -10.02
CA THR A 62 4.61 -12.79 -10.43
C THR A 62 3.36 -13.62 -10.12
N GLN A 63 2.53 -13.20 -9.16
CA GLN A 63 1.28 -13.86 -8.82
C GLN A 63 0.18 -13.54 -9.85
N LEU A 64 0.02 -14.44 -10.82
CA LEU A 64 -0.98 -14.37 -11.89
C LEU A 64 -2.42 -14.77 -11.47
N LYS A 65 -2.66 -15.21 -10.23
CA LYS A 65 -3.92 -15.89 -9.84
C LYS A 65 -4.69 -15.34 -8.64
N GLU A 66 -4.10 -14.51 -7.79
CA GLU A 66 -4.80 -13.95 -6.63
C GLU A 66 -4.99 -12.45 -6.80
N GLU A 67 -6.24 -11.99 -6.72
CA GLU A 67 -6.52 -10.56 -6.65
C GLU A 67 -6.14 -10.06 -5.27
N TRP A 68 -5.14 -9.17 -5.22
CA TRP A 68 -4.76 -8.52 -3.98
C TRP A 68 -5.71 -7.36 -3.71
N ASP A 69 -6.11 -7.22 -2.44
CA ASP A 69 -6.83 -6.07 -1.92
C ASP A 69 -6.05 -5.45 -0.75
N LEU A 70 -6.56 -4.36 -0.19
CA LEU A 70 -5.88 -3.73 0.94
C LEU A 70 -5.90 -4.59 2.22
N ASN A 71 -6.91 -5.44 2.40
CA ASN A 71 -7.03 -6.29 3.58
C ASN A 71 -6.04 -7.44 3.53
N THR A 72 -5.72 -7.97 2.35
CA THR A 72 -4.67 -8.97 2.16
C THR A 72 -3.27 -8.35 2.23
N LEU A 73 -3.13 -7.10 1.78
CA LEU A 73 -1.86 -6.37 1.83
C LEU A 73 -1.38 -6.07 3.26
N ILE A 74 -2.26 -5.63 4.15
CA ILE A 74 -1.90 -5.23 5.52
C ILE A 74 -1.12 -6.32 6.28
N PRO A 75 -1.58 -7.58 6.38
CA PRO A 75 -0.84 -8.63 7.09
C PRO A 75 0.48 -9.00 6.39
N ILE A 76 0.52 -9.00 5.05
CA ILE A 76 1.75 -9.27 4.28
C ILE A 76 2.82 -8.21 4.60
N TYR A 77 2.44 -6.94 4.66
CA TYR A 77 3.37 -5.87 5.00
C TYR A 77 3.82 -5.88 6.45
N ALA A 78 2.93 -6.20 7.38
CA ALA A 78 3.30 -6.32 8.79
C ALA A 78 4.37 -7.40 8.98
N GLN A 79 4.15 -8.57 8.36
CA GLN A 79 5.13 -9.66 8.39
C GLN A 79 6.47 -9.26 7.77
N GLU A 80 6.46 -8.58 6.62
CA GLU A 80 7.71 -8.15 5.98
C GLU A 80 8.41 -7.03 6.76
N GLU A 81 7.66 -6.14 7.40
CA GLU A 81 8.20 -5.08 8.26
C GLU A 81 8.95 -5.69 9.46
N ASP A 82 8.38 -6.70 10.12
CA ASP A 82 9.03 -7.42 11.23
C ASP A 82 10.35 -8.08 10.76
N ARG A 83 10.35 -8.74 9.60
CA ARG A 83 11.57 -9.36 9.02
C ARG A 83 12.67 -8.36 8.75
N ILE A 84 12.32 -7.15 8.32
CA ILE A 84 13.27 -6.08 8.01
C ILE A 84 13.82 -5.43 9.28
N VAL A 85 13.03 -5.33 10.35
CA VAL A 85 13.46 -4.76 11.64
C VAL A 85 14.43 -5.69 12.37
N ASP A 86 14.33 -7.00 12.17
CA ASP A 86 15.23 -8.00 12.75
C ASP A 86 16.64 -8.07 12.09
N THR A 87 16.92 -7.25 11.08
CA THR A 87 18.19 -7.25 10.31
C THR A 87 18.98 -5.97 10.51
#